data_AF-A0A1N6LWR1-F1
#
_entry.id   AF-A0A1N6LWR1-F1
#
_cell.length_a   1.000
_cell.length_b   1.000
_cell.length_c   1.000
_cell.angle_alpha   90.00
_cell.angle_beta   90.00
_cell.angle_gamma   90.00
#
_symmetry.space_group_name_H-M   'P 1'
#
loop_
_entity.id
_entity.type
_entity.pdbx_description
1 polymer ?
#
loop_
_entity_poly.entity_id
_entity_poly.type
_entity_poly.pdbx_seq_one_letter_code
_entity_poly.pdbx_strand_id
1 'polypeptide(L)'
;MLIKHSGDSYEGDWERGIRNGYGIERFTNGTVYMGNFVNGIRYGYGEIQMKDKSIYEGTFDDGITGHGRIVWPNGEEYVGDVLDGYKHGYGTTVYNGKKVNGYYQNGHRIV
;
A
#
# COMPACT_ATOMS: atom_id res chain seq x y z
N MET A 1 5.44 19.28 9.42
CA MET A 1 4.57 19.09 8.24
C MET A 1 5.21 19.80 7.04
N LEU A 2 5.25 19.15 5.87
CA LEU A 2 5.67 19.69 4.58
C LEU A 2 4.46 19.70 3.64
N ILE A 3 4.26 20.78 2.88
CA ILE A 3 3.25 20.87 1.82
C ILE A 3 4.00 21.13 0.51
N LYS A 4 3.81 20.25 -0.48
CA LYS A 4 4.40 20.38 -1.81
C LYS A 4 3.60 21.39 -2.63
N HIS A 5 4.22 21.95 -3.66
CA HIS A 5 3.49 22.80 -4.63
C HIS A 5 2.32 22.07 -5.30
N SER A 6 2.38 20.73 -5.43
CA SER A 6 1.27 19.91 -5.91
C SER A 6 0.04 19.93 -5.00
N GLY A 7 0.18 20.38 -3.75
CA GLY A 7 -0.85 20.29 -2.70
C GLY A 7 -0.75 19.00 -1.86
N ASP A 8 0.10 18.04 -2.24
CA ASP A 8 0.36 16.86 -1.41
C ASP A 8 1.09 17.28 -0.13
N SER A 9 0.84 16.58 0.96
CA SER A 9 1.47 16.89 2.24
C SER A 9 2.13 15.67 2.88
N TYR A 10 3.14 15.94 3.70
CA TYR A 10 3.80 14.96 4.54
C TYR A 10 3.88 15.45 5.98
N GLU A 11 3.58 14.57 6.92
CA GLU A 11 3.76 14.78 8.34
C GLU A 11 4.44 13.56 8.94
N GLY A 12 5.54 13.74 9.66
CA GLY A 12 6.30 12.61 10.20
C GLY A 12 7.72 12.98 10.51
N ASP A 13 8.51 11.94 10.73
CA ASP A 13 9.90 12.03 11.14
C ASP A 13 10.82 12.45 9.99
N TRP A 14 11.88 13.17 10.37
CA TRP A 14 12.91 13.68 9.47
C TRP A 14 14.29 13.45 10.08
N GLU A 15 15.22 12.99 9.24
CA GLU A 15 16.63 12.92 9.57
C GLU A 15 17.43 13.61 8.46
N ARG A 16 18.24 14.61 8.82
CA ARG A 16 19.07 15.39 7.88
C ARG A 16 18.29 15.96 6.67
N GLY A 17 17.03 16.35 6.90
CA GLY A 17 16.16 16.88 5.84
C GLY A 17 15.56 15.82 4.91
N ILE A 18 15.74 14.54 5.21
CA ILE A 18 15.18 13.41 4.47
C ILE A 18 14.16 12.70 5.36
N ARG A 19 13.04 12.23 4.78
CA ARG A 19 12.03 11.47 5.52
C ARG A 19 12.62 10.14 5.98
N ASN A 20 12.63 9.94 7.30
CA ASN A 20 13.20 8.76 7.95
C ASN A 20 12.45 8.53 9.25
N GLY A 21 11.91 7.33 9.45
CA GLY A 21 11.00 7.01 10.56
C GLY A 21 9.54 6.98 10.11
N TYR A 22 8.61 7.17 11.03
CA TYR A 22 7.18 7.06 10.73
C TYR A 22 6.65 8.36 10.11
N GLY A 23 5.74 8.24 9.14
CA GLY A 23 5.09 9.39 8.56
C GLY A 23 3.78 9.09 7.85
N ILE A 24 3.08 10.17 7.54
CA ILE A 24 1.79 10.22 6.88
C ILE A 24 1.94 11.08 5.62
N GLU A 25 1.73 10.50 4.45
CA GLU A 25 1.59 11.23 3.19
C GLU A 25 0.12 11.35 2.82
N ARG A 26 -0.34 12.57 2.54
CA ARG A 26 -1.68 12.82 2.01
C ARG A 26 -1.56 13.36 0.61
N PHE A 27 -2.15 12.63 -0.34
CA PHE A 27 -2.16 12.97 -1.75
C PHE A 27 -3.42 13.74 -2.09
N THR A 28 -3.30 14.71 -2.99
CA THR A 28 -4.43 15.50 -3.51
C THR A 28 -5.50 14.66 -4.21
N ASN A 29 -5.14 13.48 -4.71
CA ASN A 29 -6.09 12.51 -5.26
C ASN A 29 -6.97 11.85 -4.18
N GLY A 30 -6.78 12.16 -2.89
CA GLY A 30 -7.52 11.61 -1.76
C GLY A 30 -6.91 10.34 -1.14
N THR A 31 -5.79 9.86 -1.68
CA THR A 31 -5.03 8.74 -1.10
C THR A 31 -4.26 9.21 0.13
N VAL A 32 -4.19 8.36 1.14
CA VAL A 32 -3.39 8.57 2.34
C VAL A 32 -2.50 7.36 2.56
N TYR A 33 -1.20 7.58 2.72
CA TYR A 33 -0.26 6.57 3.18
C TYR A 33 0.15 6.85 4.63
N MET A 34 0.28 5.81 5.43
CA MET A 34 0.75 5.85 6.81
C MET A 34 1.75 4.72 7.01
N GLY A 35 3.01 5.03 7.33
CA GLY A 35 4.01 3.98 7.50
C GLY A 35 5.43 4.52 7.60
N ASN A 36 6.38 3.60 7.46
CA ASN A 36 7.79 3.92 7.67
C ASN A 36 8.47 4.40 6.39
N PHE A 37 9.42 5.31 6.57
CA PHE A 37 10.30 5.83 5.55
C PHE A 37 11.76 5.52 5.91
N VAL A 38 12.54 5.18 4.88
CA VAL A 38 13.99 5.04 4.97
C VAL A 38 14.58 5.78 3.78
N ASN A 39 15.50 6.71 4.01
CA ASN A 39 16.14 7.52 2.96
C ASN A 39 15.13 8.18 1.99
N GLY A 40 13.96 8.58 2.48
CA GLY A 40 12.95 9.24 1.69
C GLY A 40 12.01 8.30 0.91
N ILE A 41 12.26 6.99 0.87
CA ILE A 41 11.36 6.01 0.25
C ILE A 41 10.45 5.37 1.29
N ARG A 42 9.26 4.92 0.86
CA ARG A 42 8.37 4.12 1.71
C ARG A 42 9.00 2.74 1.87
N TYR A 43 9.16 2.28 3.10
CA TYR A 43 9.89 1.04 3.38
C TYR A 43 9.33 0.34 4.62
N GLY A 44 9.33 -0.99 4.62
CA GLY A 44 8.81 -1.78 5.73
C GLY A 44 7.28 -1.76 5.79
N TYR A 45 6.68 -1.88 6.97
CA TYR A 45 5.23 -1.97 7.08
C TYR A 45 4.53 -0.61 7.00
N GLY A 46 3.36 -0.57 6.35
CA GLY A 46 2.48 0.59 6.30
C GLY A 46 1.07 0.27 5.80
N GLU A 47 0.26 1.30 5.71
CA GLU A 47 -1.13 1.28 5.24
C GLU A 47 -1.34 2.35 4.15
N ILE A 48 -2.13 2.03 3.12
CA ILE A 48 -2.68 2.98 2.16
C ILE A 48 -4.20 2.93 2.23
N GLN A 49 -4.82 4.07 2.47
CA GLN A 49 -6.24 4.28 2.21
C GLN A 49 -6.40 5.03 0.89
N MET A 50 -7.07 4.41 -0.08
CA MET A 50 -7.35 5.00 -1.38
C MET A 50 -8.64 5.84 -1.36
N LYS A 51 -8.82 6.68 -2.38
CA LYS A 51 -10.00 7.56 -2.53
C LYS A 51 -11.32 6.79 -2.53
N ASP A 52 -11.34 5.63 -3.16
CA ASP A 52 -12.50 4.73 -3.25
C ASP A 52 -12.79 3.98 -1.93
N LYS A 53 -11.99 4.23 -0.87
CA LYS A 53 -12.02 3.53 0.43
C LYS A 53 -11.43 2.13 0.41
N SER A 54 -10.80 1.70 -0.68
CA SER A 54 -9.94 0.51 -0.67
C SER A 54 -8.77 0.74 0.29
N ILE A 55 -8.40 -0.29 1.06
CA ILE A 55 -7.29 -0.25 2.00
C ILE A 55 -6.27 -1.30 1.58
N TYR A 56 -5.01 -0.92 1.51
CA TYR A 56 -3.87 -1.85 1.49
C TYR A 56 -3.12 -1.75 2.80
N GLU A 57 -2.77 -2.89 3.39
CA GLU A 57 -1.94 -2.98 4.59
C GLU A 57 -0.85 -4.03 4.34
N GLY A 58 0.42 -3.69 4.49
CA GLY A 58 1.50 -4.62 4.17
C GLY A 58 2.86 -3.98 4.03
N THR A 59 3.76 -4.68 3.34
CA THR A 59 5.15 -4.24 3.17
C THR A 59 5.34 -3.30 1.98
N PHE A 60 6.31 -2.42 2.14
CA PHE A 60 6.75 -1.46 1.14
C PHE A 60 8.25 -1.62 0.93
N ASP A 61 8.65 -1.52 -0.33
CA ASP A 61 10.04 -1.38 -0.76
C ASP A 61 10.04 -0.51 -2.02
N ASP A 62 10.20 0.81 -1.81
CA ASP A 62 10.02 1.86 -2.83
C ASP A 62 8.72 1.76 -3.65
N GLY A 63 7.65 1.33 -3.00
CA GLY A 63 6.41 0.96 -3.66
C GLY A 63 5.65 -0.08 -2.86
N ILE A 64 4.49 -0.51 -3.37
CA ILE A 64 3.68 -1.56 -2.76
C ILE A 64 4.24 -2.91 -3.23
N THR A 65 5.25 -3.41 -2.53
CA THR A 65 6.00 -4.61 -2.91
C THR A 65 6.29 -5.49 -1.69
N GLY A 66 6.12 -6.80 -1.84
CA GLY A 66 6.31 -7.81 -0.80
C GLY A 66 5.00 -8.53 -0.48
N HIS A 67 4.51 -8.50 0.76
CA HIS A 67 3.30 -9.20 1.16
C HIS A 67 2.32 -8.26 1.87
N GLY A 68 1.02 -8.41 1.59
CA GLY A 68 0.02 -7.56 2.20
C GLY A 68 -1.42 -8.02 2.00
N ARG A 69 -2.32 -7.23 2.57
CA ARG A 69 -3.77 -7.41 2.53
C ARG A 69 -4.41 -6.21 1.84
N ILE A 70 -5.22 -6.47 0.81
CA ILE A 70 -6.08 -5.48 0.17
C ILE A 70 -7.52 -5.76 0.58
N VAL A 71 -8.24 -4.74 1.01
CA VAL A 71 -9.69 -4.78 1.28
C VAL A 71 -10.38 -3.78 0.38
N TRP A 72 -11.38 -4.25 -0.35
CA TRP A 72 -12.23 -3.39 -1.17
C TRP A 72 -13.51 -3.01 -0.41
N PRO A 73 -14.16 -1.88 -0.76
CA PRO A 73 -15.38 -1.42 -0.08
C PRO A 73 -16.55 -2.41 -0.13
N ASN A 74 -16.58 -3.29 -1.13
CA ASN A 74 -17.56 -4.36 -1.27
C ASN A 74 -17.32 -5.55 -0.32
N GLY A 75 -16.27 -5.49 0.51
CA GLY A 75 -15.89 -6.54 1.46
C GLY A 75 -15.07 -7.67 0.84
N GLU A 76 -14.74 -7.59 -0.45
CA GLU A 76 -13.74 -8.48 -1.05
C GLU A 76 -12.37 -8.21 -0.43
N GLU A 77 -11.55 -9.25 -0.33
CA GLU A 77 -10.18 -9.11 0.16
C GLU A 77 -9.20 -9.97 -0.63
N TYR A 78 -7.94 -9.57 -0.58
CA TYR A 78 -6.81 -10.33 -1.08
C TYR A 78 -5.72 -10.31 -0.02
N VAL A 79 -5.12 -11.47 0.25
CA VAL A 79 -3.92 -11.59 1.08
C VAL A 79 -2.90 -12.38 0.28
N GLY A 80 -1.71 -11.83 0.07
CA GLY A 80 -0.72 -12.46 -0.78
C GLY A 80 0.42 -11.54 -1.15
N ASP A 81 1.22 -12.01 -2.10
CA ASP A 81 2.35 -11.23 -2.59
C ASP A 81 1.86 -10.08 -3.48
N VAL A 82 2.57 -8.96 -3.43
CA VAL A 82 2.30 -7.77 -4.24
C VAL A 82 3.58 -7.29 -4.88
N LEU A 83 3.47 -6.81 -6.10
CA LEU A 83 4.56 -6.20 -6.85
C LEU A 83 4.02 -4.96 -7.56
N ASP A 84 4.61 -3.81 -7.28
CA ASP A 84 4.20 -2.50 -7.82
C ASP A 84 2.69 -2.21 -7.65
N GLY A 85 2.12 -2.68 -6.54
CA GLY A 85 0.70 -2.50 -6.21
C GLY A 85 -0.26 -3.49 -6.86
N TYR A 86 0.24 -4.44 -7.65
CA TYR A 86 -0.57 -5.50 -8.24
C TYR A 86 -0.43 -6.81 -7.47
N LYS A 87 -1.51 -7.60 -7.44
CA LYS A 87 -1.44 -8.99 -6.95
C LYS A 87 -0.35 -9.75 -7.72
N HIS A 88 0.52 -10.42 -7.00
CA HIS A 88 1.64 -11.18 -7.54
C HIS A 88 1.82 -12.47 -6.73
N GLY A 89 2.62 -13.41 -7.24
CA GLY A 89 3.00 -14.61 -6.50
C GLY A 89 1.79 -15.39 -5.99
N TYR A 90 1.90 -15.98 -4.80
CA TYR A 90 0.80 -16.72 -4.21
C TYR A 90 -0.10 -15.81 -3.38
N GLY A 91 -1.41 -16.06 -3.44
CA GLY A 91 -2.34 -15.37 -2.56
C GLY A 91 -3.72 -16.01 -2.48
N THR A 92 -4.49 -15.55 -1.51
CA THR A 92 -5.88 -15.92 -1.29
C THR A 92 -6.76 -14.71 -1.55
N THR A 93 -7.73 -14.84 -2.45
CA THR A 93 -8.81 -13.85 -2.62
C THR A 93 -10.06 -14.36 -1.89
N VAL A 94 -10.80 -13.46 -1.23
CA VAL A 94 -12.16 -13.72 -0.77
C VAL A 94 -13.12 -12.96 -1.66
N TYR A 95 -14.01 -13.70 -2.30
CA TYR A 95 -15.07 -13.17 -3.16
C TYR A 95 -16.42 -13.70 -2.68
N ASN A 96 -17.36 -12.81 -2.33
CA ASN A 96 -18.66 -13.20 -1.76
C ASN A 96 -18.53 -14.22 -0.61
N GLY A 97 -17.55 -14.00 0.28
CA GLY A 97 -17.27 -14.88 1.43
C GLY A 97 -16.56 -16.20 1.08
N LYS A 98 -16.30 -16.49 -0.20
CA LYS A 98 -15.58 -17.70 -0.64
C LYS A 98 -14.10 -17.43 -0.78
N LYS A 99 -13.28 -18.23 -0.10
CA LYS A 99 -11.82 -18.21 -0.22
C LYS A 99 -11.36 -18.97 -1.45
N VAL A 100 -10.46 -18.36 -2.20
CA VAL A 100 -9.86 -18.93 -3.41
C VAL A 100 -8.37 -18.65 -3.40
N ASN A 101 -7.58 -19.72 -3.38
CA ASN A 101 -6.12 -19.62 -3.55
C ASN A 101 -5.79 -19.52 -5.04
N GLY A 102 -4.70 -18.84 -5.35
CA GLY A 102 -4.18 -18.81 -6.72
C GLY A 102 -2.78 -18.23 -6.80
N TYR A 103 -2.20 -18.35 -7.98
CA TYR A 103 -0.97 -17.67 -8.35
C TYR A 103 -1.29 -16.50 -9.27
N TYR A 104 -0.69 -15.34 -9.03
CA TYR A 104 -0.99 -14.08 -9.70
C TYR A 104 0.25 -13.52 -10.41
N GLN A 105 0.05 -12.94 -11.59
CA GLN A 105 1.06 -12.13 -12.27
C GLN A 105 0.38 -10.87 -12.82
N ASN A 106 0.96 -9.71 -12.50
CA ASN A 106 0.44 -8.40 -12.92
C ASN A 106 -1.05 -8.21 -12.60
N GLY A 107 -1.52 -8.72 -11.46
CA GLY A 107 -2.91 -8.61 -11.02
C GLY A 107 -3.83 -9.73 -11.48
N HIS A 108 -3.41 -10.60 -12.41
CA HIS A 108 -4.24 -11.66 -12.98
C HIS A 108 -3.90 -13.03 -12.41
N ARG A 109 -4.92 -13.80 -12.02
CA ARG A 109 -4.73 -15.20 -11.59
C ARG A 109 -4.42 -16.07 -12.80
N ILE A 110 -3.37 -16.89 -12.70
CA ILE A 110 -2.91 -17.79 -13.77
C ILE A 110 -3.20 -19.26 -13.43
N VAL A 111 -3.12 -19.64 -12.15
CA VAL A 111 -3.50 -20.98 -11.65
C VAL A 111 -4.27 -20.90 -10.35
#